data_AF-A0A7R9I4B2-F1
#
_entry.id   AF-A0A7R9I4B2-F1
#
_cell.length_a   1.000
_cell.length_b   1.000
_cell.length_c   1.000
_cell.angle_alpha   90.00
_cell.angle_beta   90.00
_cell.angle_gamma   90.00
#
_symmetry.space_group_name_H-M   'P 1'
#
loop_
_entity.id
_entity.type
_entity.pdbx_description
1 polymer ?
#
loop_
_entity_poly.entity_id
_entity_poly.type
_entity_poly.pdbx_seq_one_letter_code
_entity_poly.pdbx_strand_id
1 'polypeptide(L)'
;MIKFQNLSLQDVLDYEEPDMEEVFCLNFEVTREVFGEIKVIPLKPGGSEIPVTQSNKAQRTQETQLFALILIGTSSENPCSRRVEFVELYVDLILNKGVHKHYKAFHEGFHKVCGGRVLELFHAHELMAVVVGEYLSDYY
;
A
#
# COMPACT_ATOMS: atom_id res chain seq x y z
N MET A 1 -17.98 -2.14 23.91
CA MET A 1 -17.71 -2.93 22.68
C MET A 1 -16.68 -2.16 21.87
N ILE A 2 -15.39 -2.41 22.12
CA ILE A 2 -14.27 -1.55 21.72
C ILE A 2 -13.87 -1.86 20.27
N LYS A 3 -13.77 -0.83 19.44
CA LYS A 3 -13.35 -0.90 18.03
C LYS A 3 -11.81 -1.01 17.93
N PHE A 4 -11.27 -2.23 17.85
CA PHE A 4 -9.83 -2.50 17.67
C PHE A 4 -9.42 -2.66 16.19
N GLN A 5 -9.74 -1.71 15.32
CA GLN A 5 -9.34 -1.78 13.90
C GLN A 5 -8.69 -0.48 13.38
N ASN A 6 -8.18 0.38 14.27
CA ASN A 6 -7.44 1.59 13.86
C ASN A 6 -6.35 1.97 14.85
N LEU A 7 -5.57 1.00 15.31
CA LEU A 7 -4.36 1.27 16.08
C LEU A 7 -3.19 1.54 15.14
N SER A 8 -2.60 2.71 15.27
CA SER A 8 -1.37 3.05 14.58
C SER A 8 -0.18 2.34 15.23
N LEU A 9 0.91 2.16 14.48
CA LEU A 9 2.17 1.68 15.06
C LEU A 9 2.68 2.61 16.16
N GLN A 10 2.29 3.89 16.13
CA GLN A 10 2.66 4.86 17.14
C GLN A 10 1.97 4.57 18.47
N ASP A 11 0.68 4.19 18.44
CA ASP A 11 -0.06 3.82 19.64
C ASP A 11 0.55 2.60 20.34
N VAL A 12 1.02 1.62 19.56
CA VAL A 12 1.73 0.44 20.08
C VAL A 12 3.09 0.83 20.69
N LEU A 13 3.78 1.80 20.11
CA LEU A 13 5.07 2.27 20.62
C LEU A 13 4.94 3.12 21.89
N ASP A 14 3.90 3.93 21.99
CA ASP A 14 3.68 4.85 23.11
C ASP A 14 3.01 4.16 24.31
N TYR A 15 2.54 2.92 24.15
CA TYR A 15 1.94 2.16 25.24
C TYR A 15 2.98 1.66 26.25
N GLU A 16 2.79 1.96 27.53
CA GLU A 16 3.75 1.65 28.62
C GLU A 16 3.23 0.63 29.66
N GLU A 17 1.95 0.29 29.61
CA GLU A 17 1.33 -0.59 30.61
C GLU A 17 1.75 -2.06 30.44
N PRO A 18 1.81 -2.84 31.54
CA PRO A 18 2.32 -4.22 31.52
C PRO A 18 1.37 -5.23 30.86
N ASP A 19 0.09 -4.89 30.66
CA ASP A 19 -0.95 -5.70 30.01
C ASP A 19 -0.94 -5.61 28.48
N MET A 20 0.12 -5.03 27.88
CA MET A 20 0.28 -4.87 26.44
C MET A 20 -0.02 -6.15 25.64
N GLU A 21 0.53 -7.28 26.07
CA GLU A 21 0.39 -8.55 25.35
C GLU A 21 -1.07 -9.00 25.26
N GLU A 22 -1.85 -8.80 26.33
CA GLU A 22 -3.27 -9.13 26.39
C GLU A 22 -4.15 -8.10 25.66
N VAL A 23 -3.76 -6.82 25.72
CA VAL A 23 -4.51 -5.72 25.09
C VAL A 23 -4.39 -5.75 23.57
N PHE A 24 -3.20 -6.02 23.05
CA PHE A 24 -2.92 -5.94 21.62
C PHE A 24 -2.94 -7.29 20.91
N CYS A 25 -2.57 -8.40 21.58
CA CYS A 25 -2.51 -9.75 21.00
C CYS A 25 -1.83 -9.77 19.61
N LEU A 26 -0.73 -9.02 19.46
CA LEU A 26 -0.02 -8.90 18.19
C LEU A 26 1.11 -9.91 18.12
N ASN A 27 1.29 -10.52 16.95
CA ASN A 27 2.48 -11.29 16.60
C ASN A 27 3.35 -10.53 15.59
N PHE A 28 4.52 -11.06 15.26
CA PHE A 28 5.40 -10.51 14.22
C PHE A 28 4.89 -10.88 12.82
N GLU A 29 3.66 -10.47 12.53
CA GLU A 29 3.00 -10.62 11.23
C GLU A 29 2.16 -9.38 10.91
N VAL A 30 1.85 -9.22 9.63
CA VAL A 30 0.96 -8.18 9.13
C VAL A 30 -0.12 -8.80 8.27
N THR A 31 -1.36 -8.42 8.54
CA THR A 31 -2.50 -8.78 7.70
C THR A 31 -2.69 -7.69 6.66
N ARG A 32 -2.61 -8.05 5.39
CA ARG A 32 -2.92 -7.14 4.28
C ARG A 32 -4.01 -7.74 3.40
N GLU A 33 -4.95 -6.90 3.01
CA GLU A 33 -5.89 -7.23 1.95
C GLU A 33 -5.20 -6.99 0.60
N VAL A 34 -5.07 -8.05 -0.19
CA VAL A 34 -4.41 -8.03 -1.49
C VAL A 34 -5.35 -8.63 -2.51
N PHE A 35 -5.96 -7.78 -3.35
CA PHE A 35 -6.95 -8.17 -4.37
C PHE A 35 -8.20 -8.87 -3.79
N GLY A 36 -8.71 -8.41 -2.64
CA GLY A 36 -9.88 -9.00 -1.97
C GLY A 36 -9.58 -10.29 -1.18
N GLU A 37 -8.34 -10.79 -1.24
CA GLU A 37 -7.86 -11.87 -0.38
C GLU A 37 -7.12 -11.28 0.82
N ILE A 38 -7.54 -11.65 2.03
CA ILE A 38 -6.81 -11.34 3.25
C ILE A 38 -5.62 -12.28 3.35
N LYS A 39 -4.40 -11.74 3.33
CA LYS A 39 -3.16 -12.49 3.50
C LYS A 39 -2.44 -12.09 4.78
N VAL A 40 -2.07 -13.09 5.56
CA VAL A 40 -1.21 -12.94 6.74
C VAL A 40 0.22 -13.16 6.29
N ILE A 41 1.06 -12.15 6.48
CA ILE A 41 2.46 -12.20 6.05
C ILE A 41 3.36 -12.04 7.27
N PRO A 42 4.19 -13.04 7.59
CA PRO A 42 5.13 -12.94 8.71
C PRO A 42 6.20 -11.89 8.41
N LEU A 43 6.50 -11.05 9.40
CA LEU A 43 7.54 -10.02 9.31
C LEU A 43 8.96 -10.61 9.41
N LYS A 44 9.09 -11.75 10.09
CA LYS A 44 10.35 -12.50 10.26
C LYS A 44 10.10 -14.01 10.30
N PRO A 45 11.12 -14.87 10.14
CA PRO A 45 10.96 -16.32 10.24
C PRO A 45 10.31 -16.72 11.56
N GLY A 46 9.21 -17.49 11.50
CA GLY A 46 8.44 -17.88 12.68
C GLY A 46 7.69 -16.74 13.38
N GLY A 47 7.53 -15.59 12.73
CA GLY A 47 6.94 -14.38 13.34
C GLY A 47 5.53 -14.56 13.88
N SER A 48 4.74 -15.47 13.31
CA SER A 48 3.39 -15.82 13.78
C SER A 48 3.37 -16.47 15.17
N GLU A 49 4.48 -17.05 15.64
CA GLU A 49 4.60 -17.68 16.96
C GLU A 49 5.27 -16.75 17.99
N ILE A 50 5.68 -15.55 17.57
CA ILE A 50 6.45 -14.64 18.41
C ILE A 50 5.52 -13.50 18.82
N PRO A 51 5.04 -13.47 20.08
CA PRO A 51 4.19 -12.40 20.56
C PRO A 51 4.97 -11.10 20.71
N VAL A 52 4.26 -10.00 20.51
CA VAL A 52 4.79 -8.66 20.69
C VAL A 52 4.64 -8.27 22.15
N THR A 53 5.75 -7.92 22.77
CA THR A 53 5.87 -7.56 24.17
C THR A 53 6.52 -6.18 24.31
N GLN A 54 6.46 -5.62 25.52
CA GLN A 54 7.02 -4.32 25.83
C GLN A 54 8.52 -4.19 25.48
N SER A 55 9.27 -5.29 25.57
CA SER A 55 10.71 -5.32 25.26
C SER A 55 11.01 -5.43 23.76
N ASN A 56 10.08 -5.97 22.97
CA ASN A 56 10.30 -6.25 21.54
C ASN A 56 9.43 -5.39 20.60
N LYS A 57 8.54 -4.53 21.12
CA LYS A 57 7.66 -3.64 20.33
C LYS A 57 8.40 -2.77 19.32
N ALA A 58 9.58 -2.26 19.69
CA ALA A 58 10.42 -1.46 18.78
C ALA A 58 10.96 -2.31 17.62
N GLN A 59 11.34 -3.57 17.90
CA GLN A 59 11.76 -4.50 16.87
C GLN A 59 10.62 -4.77 15.88
N ARG A 60 9.39 -4.96 16.37
CA ARG A 60 8.22 -5.17 15.49
C ARG A 60 8.04 -4.02 14.49
N THR A 61 8.21 -2.78 14.93
CA THR A 61 8.14 -1.60 14.05
C THR A 61 9.28 -1.61 13.03
N GLN A 62 10.51 -1.91 13.45
CA GLN A 62 11.66 -2.01 12.55
C GLN A 62 11.47 -3.10 11.48
N GLU A 63 11.00 -4.29 11.87
CA GLU A 63 10.72 -5.39 10.95
C GLU A 63 9.57 -5.04 9.99
N THR A 64 8.55 -4.31 10.47
CA THR A 64 7.47 -3.81 9.60
C THR A 64 8.01 -2.84 8.54
N GLN A 65 8.95 -1.96 8.90
CA GLN A 65 9.59 -1.03 7.96
C GLN A 65 10.51 -1.76 6.97
N LEU A 66 11.31 -2.73 7.45
CA LEU A 66 12.17 -3.55 6.60
C LEU A 66 11.35 -4.40 5.63
N PHE A 67 10.24 -4.98 6.10
CA PHE A 67 9.33 -5.77 5.28
C PHE A 67 8.65 -4.91 4.19
N ALA A 68 8.23 -3.69 4.54
CA ALA A 68 7.73 -2.74 3.54
C ALA A 68 8.79 -2.48 2.46
N LEU A 69 10.05 -2.27 2.84
CA LEU A 69 11.16 -2.05 1.92
C LEU A 69 11.42 -3.25 0.98
N ILE A 70 11.35 -4.48 1.52
CA ILE A 70 11.51 -5.72 0.74
C ILE A 70 10.37 -5.89 -0.28
N LEU A 71 9.11 -5.67 0.13
CA LEU A 71 7.96 -5.71 -0.80
C LEU A 71 8.08 -4.68 -1.92
N ILE A 72 8.73 -3.56 -1.62
CA ILE A 72 8.91 -2.47 -2.55
C ILE A 72 10.06 -2.76 -3.54
N GLY A 73 10.98 -3.67 -3.22
CA GLY A 73 12.04 -4.14 -4.13
C GLY A 73 13.18 -3.15 -4.30
N THR A 74 13.60 -2.44 -3.25
CA THR A 74 14.76 -1.54 -3.33
C THR A 74 16.05 -2.33 -3.26
N SER A 75 16.85 -2.25 -4.31
CA SER A 75 18.24 -2.67 -4.32
C SER A 75 19.11 -1.45 -4.60
N SER A 76 19.26 -0.51 -3.65
CA SER A 76 20.37 0.44 -3.72
C SER A 76 20.67 1.23 -2.44
N GLU A 77 21.95 1.55 -2.29
CA GLU A 77 22.66 2.18 -1.20
C GLU A 77 22.75 3.71 -1.39
N ASN A 78 21.97 4.54 -0.67
CA ASN A 78 22.37 5.90 -0.26
C ASN A 78 21.36 6.57 0.72
N PRO A 79 21.78 7.11 1.88
CA PRO A 79 20.89 7.77 2.84
C PRO A 79 20.02 8.91 2.31
N CYS A 80 20.50 9.69 1.33
CA CYS A 80 19.79 10.86 0.80
C CYS A 80 18.73 10.47 -0.26
N SER A 81 18.92 9.34 -0.95
CA SER A 81 17.94 8.76 -1.88
C SER A 81 16.69 8.26 -1.16
N ARG A 82 16.84 7.72 0.06
CA ARG A 82 15.80 6.96 0.78
C ARG A 82 14.45 7.65 0.94
N ARG A 83 14.39 8.98 1.10
CA ARG A 83 13.10 9.69 1.24
C ARG A 83 12.40 9.88 -0.09
N VAL A 84 13.13 10.28 -1.13
CA VAL A 84 12.58 10.50 -2.47
C VAL A 84 12.20 9.16 -3.09
N GLU A 85 13.10 8.17 -3.00
CA GLU A 85 12.89 6.80 -3.47
C GLU A 85 11.71 6.14 -2.75
N PHE A 86 11.58 6.32 -1.43
CA PHE A 86 10.40 5.83 -0.70
C PHE A 86 9.10 6.45 -1.22
N VAL A 87 9.06 7.77 -1.47
CA VAL A 87 7.87 8.44 -1.98
C VAL A 87 7.55 7.97 -3.39
N GLU A 88 8.54 7.92 -4.29
CA GLU A 88 8.38 7.44 -5.65
C GLU A 88 7.86 6.00 -5.69
N LEU A 89 8.42 5.13 -4.88
CA LEU A 89 8.01 3.73 -4.81
C LEU A 89 6.67 3.52 -4.13
N TYR A 90 6.32 4.34 -3.14
CA TYR A 90 5.01 4.32 -2.52
C TYR A 90 3.92 4.77 -3.50
N VAL A 91 4.20 5.83 -4.26
CA VAL A 91 3.32 6.31 -5.34
C VAL A 91 3.19 5.24 -6.42
N ASP A 92 4.29 4.62 -6.85
CA ASP A 92 4.27 3.52 -7.83
C ASP A 92 3.52 2.29 -7.31
N LEU A 93 3.67 1.95 -6.04
CA LEU A 93 2.94 0.85 -5.40
C LEU A 93 1.44 1.08 -5.44
N ILE A 94 0.98 2.29 -5.09
CA ILE A 94 -0.44 2.62 -5.00
C ILE A 94 -1.05 2.79 -6.39
N LEU A 95 -0.42 3.60 -7.24
CA LEU A 95 -1.00 4.03 -8.50
C LEU A 95 -0.79 3.03 -9.63
N ASN A 96 0.33 2.29 -9.64
CA ASN A 96 0.67 1.38 -10.73
C ASN A 96 0.56 -0.08 -10.29
N LYS A 97 1.38 -0.53 -9.34
CA LYS A 97 1.46 -1.95 -8.97
C LYS A 97 0.15 -2.47 -8.34
N GLY A 98 -0.48 -1.67 -7.48
CA GLY A 98 -1.71 -2.03 -6.78
C GLY A 98 -2.90 -2.25 -7.71
N VAL A 99 -3.00 -1.44 -8.76
CA VAL A 99 -4.08 -1.55 -9.76
C VAL A 99 -3.67 -2.38 -10.98
N HIS A 100 -2.39 -2.76 -11.12
CA HIS A 100 -1.83 -3.33 -12.36
C HIS A 100 -2.67 -4.45 -12.96
N LYS A 101 -3.16 -5.40 -12.14
CA LYS A 101 -4.01 -6.51 -12.63
C LYS A 101 -5.32 -6.00 -13.23
N HIS A 102 -6.01 -5.11 -12.52
CA HIS A 102 -7.29 -4.53 -12.96
C HIS A 102 -7.09 -3.62 -14.17
N TYR A 103 -6.08 -2.76 -14.12
CA TYR A 103 -5.71 -1.87 -15.22
C TYR A 103 -5.33 -2.66 -16.47
N LYS A 104 -4.52 -3.73 -16.35
CA LYS A 104 -4.12 -4.56 -17.48
C LYS A 104 -5.32 -5.21 -18.17
N ALA A 105 -6.22 -5.83 -17.40
CA ALA A 105 -7.43 -6.43 -17.96
C ALA A 105 -8.34 -5.39 -18.64
N PHE A 106 -8.51 -4.22 -18.01
CA PHE A 106 -9.24 -3.11 -18.61
C PHE A 106 -8.57 -2.62 -19.89
N HIS A 107 -7.26 -2.38 -19.86
CA HIS A 107 -6.46 -1.89 -20.98
C HIS A 107 -6.54 -2.82 -22.18
N GLU A 108 -6.38 -4.13 -21.98
CA GLU A 108 -6.50 -5.13 -23.04
C GLU A 108 -7.91 -5.14 -23.64
N GLY A 109 -8.96 -5.10 -22.82
CA GLY A 109 -10.35 -5.05 -23.27
C GLY A 109 -10.69 -3.74 -24.01
N PHE A 110 -10.20 -2.61 -23.50
CA PHE A 110 -10.41 -1.29 -24.07
C PHE A 110 -9.67 -1.14 -25.40
N HIS A 111 -8.40 -1.53 -25.51
CA HIS A 111 -7.66 -1.49 -26.78
C HIS A 111 -8.19 -2.48 -27.82
N LYS A 112 -8.81 -3.59 -27.40
CA LYS A 112 -9.48 -4.49 -28.35
C LYS A 112 -10.66 -3.84 -29.08
N VAL A 113 -11.38 -2.94 -28.41
CA VAL A 113 -12.60 -2.30 -28.95
C VAL A 113 -12.31 -0.90 -29.50
N CYS A 114 -11.50 -0.13 -28.78
CA CYS A 114 -11.24 1.28 -29.03
C CYS A 114 -9.80 1.56 -29.48
N GLY A 115 -8.90 0.57 -29.51
CA GLY A 115 -7.45 0.72 -29.76
C GLY A 115 -7.06 1.03 -31.21
N GLY A 116 -7.71 2.01 -31.82
CA GLY A 116 -7.24 2.63 -33.06
C GLY A 116 -6.19 3.70 -32.79
N ARG A 117 -5.42 4.03 -33.83
CA ARG A 117 -4.40 5.11 -33.83
C ARG A 117 -4.92 6.46 -33.35
N VAL A 118 -6.25 6.67 -33.37
CA VAL A 118 -6.91 7.89 -32.90
C VAL A 118 -6.70 8.11 -31.40
N LEU A 119 -6.64 7.06 -30.59
CA LEU A 119 -6.41 7.19 -29.14
C LEU A 119 -5.00 7.64 -28.80
N GLU A 120 -4.03 7.33 -29.65
CA GLU A 120 -2.62 7.74 -29.49
C GLU A 120 -2.41 9.23 -29.80
N LEU A 121 -3.39 9.89 -30.42
CA LEU A 121 -3.33 11.31 -30.76
C LEU A 121 -3.74 12.23 -29.60
N PHE A 122 -4.39 11.68 -28.57
CA PHE A 122 -4.90 12.47 -27.44
C PHE A 122 -3.91 12.48 -26.28
N HIS A 123 -3.73 13.66 -25.68
CA HIS A 123 -3.21 13.75 -24.32
C HIS A 123 -4.25 13.21 -23.33
N ALA A 124 -3.80 12.78 -22.15
CA ALA A 124 -4.67 12.15 -21.14
C ALA A 124 -5.92 12.98 -20.79
N HIS A 125 -5.81 14.32 -20.76
CA HIS A 125 -6.93 15.21 -20.48
C HIS A 125 -7.97 15.28 -21.62
N GLU A 126 -7.52 15.24 -22.88
CA GLU A 126 -8.40 15.26 -24.06
C GLU A 126 -9.16 13.94 -24.17
N LEU A 127 -8.50 12.81 -23.87
CA LEU A 127 -9.15 11.51 -23.82
C LEU A 127 -10.21 11.45 -22.72
N MET A 128 -9.94 12.03 -21.54
CA MET A 128 -10.93 12.15 -20.47
C MET A 128 -12.14 12.98 -20.92
N ALA A 129 -11.91 14.12 -21.60
CA ALA A 129 -12.98 14.95 -22.12
C ALA A 129 -13.84 14.21 -23.17
N VAL A 130 -13.24 13.35 -23.99
CA VAL A 130 -13.98 12.50 -24.94
C VAL A 130 -14.82 11.43 -24.23
N VAL A 131 -14.30 10.82 -23.16
CA VAL A 131 -14.97 9.72 -22.45
C VAL A 131 -16.06 10.22 -21.49
N VAL A 132 -15.80 11.31 -20.77
CA VAL A 132 -16.69 11.88 -19.75
C VAL A 132 -17.64 12.92 -20.36
N GLY A 133 -17.24 13.54 -21.47
CA GLY A 133 -17.86 14.75 -22.02
C GLY A 133 -17.32 16.01 -21.35
N GLU A 134 -17.21 17.11 -22.10
CA GLU A 134 -17.04 18.42 -21.49
C GLU A 134 -18.36 18.88 -20.88
N TYR A 135 -18.39 19.09 -19.57
CA TYR A 135 -19.44 19.88 -18.95
C TYR A 135 -19.13 21.35 -19.25
N LEU A 136 -19.81 21.91 -20.25
CA LEU A 136 -20.03 23.35 -20.27
C LEU A 136 -20.78 23.67 -18.99
N SER A 137 -20.05 24.18 -17.99
CA SER A 137 -20.68 24.90 -16.89
C SER A 137 -21.27 26.14 -17.53
N ASP A 138 -22.53 26.08 -17.91
CA ASP A 138 -23.32 27.25 -18.30
C ASP A 138 -23.38 28.15 -17.06
N TYR A 139 -22.39 29.01 -16.90
CA TYR A 139 -22.34 30.04 -15.87
C TYR A 139 -23.42 31.08 -16.21
N TYR A 140 -24.57 30.96 -15.54
CA TYR A 140 -25.53 32.03 -15.27
C TYR A 140 -26.03 31.91 -13.83
#